data_AF-A0A097PQ77-F1
#
_entry.id   AF-A0A097PQ77-F1
#
_cell.length_a   1.000
_cell.length_b   1.000
_cell.length_c   1.000
_cell.angle_alpha   90.00
_cell.angle_beta   90.00
_cell.angle_gamma   90.00
#
_symmetry.space_group_name_H-M   'P 1'
#
loop_
_entity.id
_entity.type
_entity.pdbx_description
1 polymer ?
#
loop_
_entity_poly.entity_id
_entity_poly.type
_entity_poly.pdbx_seq_one_letter_code
_entity_poly.pdbx_strand_id
1 'polypeptide(L)'
;FLVALDTGSNLFWVPCDCKSCAPNFDFSIYSPNTSSTSKNVPCTHDLCQNECSGGNICPYKVDYVSNNTSSSGVLVEDVMYLTTEDEVDDARIIFGCGQVQSGIFLYGGAPDGLFGLGMGNISVPSILSAAGLTTDSFSMCFGSDGVGRLILGDKGSSDQDETPF
;
A
#
# COMPACT_ATOMS: atom_id res chain seq x y z
N PHE A 1 -4.43 -10.82 2.13
CA PHE A 1 -4.16 -10.02 0.92
C PHE A 1 -2.82 -10.44 0.34
N LEU A 2 -2.80 -10.87 -0.92
CA LEU A 2 -1.61 -11.15 -1.72
C LEU A 2 -1.35 -9.98 -2.69
N VAL A 3 -0.44 -9.10 -2.29
CA VAL A 3 -0.19 -7.83 -2.97
C VAL A 3 1.10 -7.88 -3.79
N ALA A 4 1.16 -7.12 -4.89
CA ALA A 4 2.40 -6.93 -5.64
C ALA A 4 3.32 -5.95 -4.91
N LEU A 5 4.59 -6.30 -4.68
CA LEU A 5 5.58 -5.37 -4.14
C LEU A 5 6.09 -4.46 -5.26
N ASP A 6 6.02 -3.14 -5.07
CA ASP A 6 6.38 -2.16 -6.09
C ASP A 6 7.27 -1.05 -5.55
N THR A 7 8.55 -1.09 -5.90
CA THR A 7 9.52 -0.03 -5.56
C THR A 7 9.41 1.19 -6.47
N GLY A 8 8.58 1.13 -7.52
CA GLY A 8 8.37 2.20 -8.49
C GLY A 8 7.23 3.16 -8.13
N SER A 9 6.47 2.89 -7.06
CA SER A 9 5.40 3.76 -6.59
C SER A 9 5.33 3.84 -5.06
N ASN A 10 4.70 4.90 -4.54
CA ASN A 10 4.69 5.17 -3.10
C ASN A 10 3.49 4.55 -2.38
N LEU A 11 2.31 4.57 -3.00
CA LEU A 11 1.05 4.27 -2.30
C LEU A 11 0.79 2.77 -2.22
N PHE A 12 0.58 2.25 -1.01
CA PHE A 12 -0.10 0.96 -0.81
C PHE A 12 -1.60 1.13 -1.08
N TRP A 13 -2.19 0.25 -1.88
CA TRP A 13 -3.64 0.21 -2.09
C TRP A 13 -4.13 -1.23 -2.27
N VAL A 14 -5.39 -1.45 -1.89
CA VAL A 14 -6.10 -2.73 -2.04
C VAL A 14 -7.47 -2.49 -2.69
N PRO A 15 -8.04 -3.47 -3.42
CA PRO A 15 -9.42 -3.38 -3.90
C PRO A 15 -10.39 -3.22 -2.72
N CYS A 16 -11.29 -2.25 -2.81
CA CYS A 16 -12.35 -2.03 -1.83
C CYS A 16 -13.61 -1.49 -2.51
N ASP A 17 -14.80 -1.81 -1.96
CA ASP A 17 -16.10 -1.30 -2.44
C ASP A 17 -16.15 -1.18 -3.98
N CYS A 18 -15.71 -2.24 -4.64
CA CYS A 18 -15.26 -2.16 -6.02
C CYS A 18 -16.39 -1.74 -6.97
N LYS A 19 -16.11 -0.71 -7.77
CA LYS A 19 -17.01 -0.21 -8.83
C LYS A 19 -16.58 -0.72 -10.21
N SER A 20 -15.27 -0.75 -10.47
CA SER A 20 -14.68 -1.23 -11.72
C SER A 20 -13.28 -1.78 -11.46
N CYS A 21 -13.18 -3.08 -11.18
CA CYS A 21 -11.92 -3.76 -10.87
C CYS A 21 -11.84 -5.09 -11.62
N ALA A 22 -10.72 -5.79 -11.48
CA ALA A 22 -10.54 -7.10 -12.07
C ALA A 22 -11.64 -8.09 -11.63
N PRO A 23 -12.28 -8.83 -12.55
CA PRO A 23 -13.32 -9.80 -12.19
C PRO A 23 -12.73 -11.07 -11.57
N ASN A 24 -13.35 -11.55 -10.49
CA ASN A 24 -13.29 -12.93 -9.98
C ASN A 24 -11.96 -13.67 -10.18
N PHE A 25 -10.94 -13.19 -9.50
CA PHE A 25 -9.94 -14.11 -8.97
C PHE A 25 -10.29 -14.34 -7.49
N ASP A 26 -9.80 -15.42 -6.87
CA ASP A 26 -10.00 -15.69 -5.43
C ASP A 26 -9.27 -14.63 -4.57
N PHE A 27 -9.82 -13.42 -4.52
CA PHE A 27 -9.22 -12.23 -3.93
C PHE A 27 -9.87 -11.84 -2.62
N SER A 28 -9.06 -11.30 -1.72
CA SER A 28 -9.55 -10.63 -0.53
C SER A 28 -9.92 -9.19 -0.89
N ILE A 29 -11.19 -8.82 -0.74
CA ILE A 29 -11.64 -7.43 -0.92
C ILE A 29 -11.74 -6.78 0.45
N TYR A 30 -11.06 -5.66 0.63
CA TYR A 30 -11.16 -4.89 1.86
C TYR A 30 -12.52 -4.19 1.95
N SER A 31 -13.20 -4.30 3.09
CA SER A 31 -14.43 -3.54 3.37
C SER A 31 -14.22 -2.66 4.59
N PRO A 32 -14.22 -1.32 4.42
CA PRO A 32 -14.14 -0.38 5.52
C PRO A 32 -15.22 -0.62 6.59
N ASN A 33 -16.42 -1.05 6.17
CA ASN A 33 -17.57 -1.25 7.05
C ASN A 33 -17.42 -2.47 7.98
N THR A 34 -16.52 -3.41 7.68
CA THR A 34 -16.29 -4.60 8.52
C THR A 34 -15.13 -4.39 9.51
N SER A 35 -14.42 -3.27 9.42
CA SER A 35 -13.35 -2.92 10.34
C SER A 35 -13.81 -1.85 11.34
N SER A 36 -13.67 -2.14 12.63
CA SER A 36 -14.00 -1.18 13.69
C SER A 36 -12.96 -0.05 13.85
N THR A 37 -11.79 -0.20 13.25
CA THR A 37 -10.67 0.75 13.35
C THR A 37 -10.50 1.60 12.09
N SER A 38 -11.17 1.23 11.00
CA SER A 38 -11.18 1.93 9.72
C SER A 38 -11.76 3.33 9.83
N LYS A 39 -11.06 4.30 9.23
CA LYS A 39 -11.48 5.70 9.16
C LYS A 39 -11.15 6.26 7.79
N ASN A 40 -12.10 6.99 7.22
CA ASN A 40 -11.82 7.79 6.02
C ASN A 40 -10.82 8.90 6.37
N VAL A 41 -9.82 9.09 5.51
CA VAL A 41 -8.90 10.22 5.64
C VAL A 41 -9.63 11.48 5.19
N PRO A 42 -9.73 12.53 6.04
CA PRO A 42 -10.41 13.76 5.67
C PRO A 42 -9.59 14.56 4.66
N CYS A 43 -10.27 15.39 3.88
CA CYS A 43 -9.63 16.30 2.92
C CYS A 43 -8.68 17.33 3.54
N THR A 44 -8.81 17.60 4.85
CA THR A 44 -7.93 18.50 5.58
C THR A 44 -6.61 17.84 6.02
N HIS A 45 -6.43 16.56 5.74
CA HIS A 45 -5.21 15.83 6.08
C HIS A 45 -4.06 16.23 5.16
N ASP A 46 -2.83 16.33 5.66
CA ASP A 46 -1.66 16.83 4.90
C ASP A 46 -1.30 15.97 3.68
N LEU A 47 -1.56 14.65 3.75
CA LEU A 47 -1.43 13.74 2.60
C LEU A 47 -2.45 13.99 1.50
N CYS A 48 -3.55 14.70 1.82
CA CYS A 48 -4.53 15.13 0.85
C CYS A 48 -4.08 16.45 0.24
N GLN A 49 -3.37 16.39 -0.89
CA GLN A 49 -2.76 17.56 -1.55
C GLN A 49 -3.80 18.47 -2.26
N ASN A 50 -4.90 18.83 -1.57
CA ASN A 50 -5.98 19.71 -2.04
C ASN A 50 -6.78 19.22 -3.27
N GLU A 51 -6.73 17.93 -3.59
CA GLU A 51 -7.48 17.29 -4.69
C GLU A 51 -9.00 17.15 -4.42
N CYS A 52 -9.50 17.66 -3.29
CA CYS A 52 -10.88 17.52 -2.90
C CYS A 52 -11.80 18.50 -3.65
N SER A 53 -12.41 18.01 -4.73
CA SER A 53 -13.41 18.73 -5.54
C SER A 53 -14.78 18.82 -4.83
N GLY A 54 -14.82 19.27 -3.56
CA GLY A 54 -16.04 19.47 -2.78
C GLY A 54 -16.52 18.27 -1.94
N GLY A 55 -15.75 17.18 -1.90
CA GLY A 55 -15.97 16.07 -0.96
C GLY A 55 -15.28 16.29 0.39
N ASN A 56 -15.67 15.51 1.40
CA ASN A 56 -15.02 15.52 2.73
C ASN A 56 -13.96 14.42 2.90
N ILE A 57 -13.95 13.44 2.00
CA ILE A 57 -13.06 12.28 2.04
C ILE A 57 -11.97 12.47 0.99
N CYS A 58 -10.72 12.22 1.37
CA CYS A 58 -9.58 12.41 0.49
C CYS A 58 -9.59 11.43 -0.68
N PRO A 59 -9.71 11.91 -1.94
CA PRO A 59 -9.57 11.04 -3.10
C PRO A 59 -8.09 10.71 -3.33
N TYR A 60 -7.84 9.61 -4.05
CA TYR A 60 -6.53 9.34 -4.62
C TYR A 60 -6.66 8.82 -6.05
N LYS A 61 -5.62 9.08 -6.85
CA LYS A 61 -5.39 8.45 -8.15
C LYS A 61 -3.89 8.24 -8.33
N VAL A 62 -3.51 7.04 -8.73
CA VAL A 62 -2.13 6.72 -9.13
C VAL A 62 -2.17 6.15 -10.54
N ASP A 63 -1.40 6.76 -11.44
CA ASP A 63 -1.17 6.29 -12.79
C ASP A 63 0.20 5.60 -12.87
N TYR A 64 0.25 4.47 -13.56
CA TYR A 64 1.46 3.64 -13.70
C TYR A 64 2.02 3.75 -15.12
N VAL A 65 3.31 3.45 -15.29
CA VAL A 65 4.01 3.54 -16.59
C VAL A 65 3.42 2.59 -17.64
N SER A 66 2.83 1.47 -17.21
CA SER A 66 2.18 0.53 -18.11
C SER A 66 0.93 1.13 -18.75
N ASN A 67 0.68 0.76 -20.01
CA ASN A 67 -0.38 1.35 -20.82
C ASN A 67 -1.74 1.37 -20.11
N ASN A 68 -2.32 2.58 -20.00
CA ASN A 68 -3.64 2.84 -19.42
C ASN A 68 -3.85 2.17 -18.05
N THR A 69 -2.81 2.07 -17.24
CA THR A 69 -2.85 1.38 -15.94
C THR A 69 -2.95 2.39 -14.81
N SER A 70 -3.98 2.27 -13.99
CA SER A 70 -4.22 3.17 -12.87
C SER A 70 -5.01 2.50 -11.76
N SER A 71 -4.94 3.06 -10.57
CA SER A 71 -5.80 2.75 -9.42
C SER A 71 -6.30 4.05 -8.82
N SER A 72 -7.59 4.13 -8.49
CA SER A 72 -8.22 5.31 -7.91
C SER A 72 -9.36 4.97 -6.95
N GLY A 73 -9.61 5.88 -6.03
CA GLY A 73 -10.61 5.69 -4.98
C GLY A 73 -10.43 6.74 -3.89
N VAL A 74 -10.47 6.30 -2.63
CA VAL A 74 -10.33 7.17 -1.45
C VAL A 74 -9.25 6.66 -0.52
N LEU A 75 -8.62 7.56 0.23
CA LEU A 75 -7.67 7.19 1.28
C LEU A 75 -8.41 6.80 2.56
N VAL A 76 -7.95 5.71 3.16
CA VAL A 76 -8.45 5.17 4.42
C VAL A 76 -7.27 4.96 5.36
N GLU A 77 -7.46 5.27 6.64
CA GLU A 77 -6.59 4.87 7.73
C GLU A 77 -7.17 3.60 8.38
N ASP A 78 -6.37 2.56 8.52
CA ASP A 78 -6.72 1.38 9.33
C ASP A 78 -5.47 0.70 9.90
N VAL A 79 -5.68 -0.32 10.73
CA VAL A 79 -4.61 -1.14 11.30
C VAL A 79 -4.21 -2.22 10.30
N MET A 80 -2.94 -2.19 9.90
CA MET A 80 -2.28 -3.29 9.19
C MET A 80 -1.65 -4.22 10.21
N TYR A 81 -1.92 -5.51 10.06
CA TYR A 81 -1.24 -6.56 10.81
C TYR A 81 -0.16 -7.18 9.91
N LEU A 82 1.09 -7.11 10.36
CA LEU A 82 2.24 -7.74 9.73
C LEU A 82 2.60 -8.98 10.56
N THR A 83 2.35 -10.14 9.99
CA THR A 83 2.67 -11.41 10.65
C THR A 83 4.01 -11.92 10.15
N THR A 84 4.92 -12.16 11.09
CA THR A 84 6.13 -12.96 10.89
C THR A 84 5.88 -14.40 11.36
N GLU A 85 6.85 -15.30 11.21
CA GLU A 85 6.70 -16.70 11.66
C GLU A 85 6.46 -16.82 13.19
N ASP A 86 6.96 -15.85 13.97
CA ASP A 86 6.96 -15.91 15.43
C ASP A 86 6.12 -14.81 16.12
N GLU A 87 5.86 -13.69 15.43
CA GLU A 87 5.21 -12.50 16.02
C GLU A 87 4.23 -11.83 15.06
N VAL A 88 3.19 -11.22 15.62
CA VAL A 88 2.24 -10.36 14.89
C VAL A 88 2.46 -8.93 15.37
N ASP A 89 2.99 -8.10 14.49
CA ASP A 89 3.08 -6.65 14.69
C ASP A 89 1.85 -5.97 14.06
N ASP A 90 1.41 -4.88 14.65
CA ASP A 90 0.35 -4.05 14.08
C ASP A 90 0.74 -2.57 14.03
N ALA A 91 0.27 -1.88 13.00
CA ALA A 91 0.51 -0.46 12.85
C ALA A 91 -0.67 0.22 12.12
N ARG A 92 -0.97 1.45 12.52
CA ARG A 92 -1.88 2.31 11.76
C ARG A 92 -1.17 2.79 10.51
N ILE A 93 -1.82 2.59 9.37
CA ILE A 93 -1.32 3.05 8.08
C ILE A 93 -2.43 3.77 7.31
N ILE A 94 -2.02 4.62 6.38
CA ILE A 94 -2.91 5.23 5.39
C ILE A 94 -2.66 4.53 4.05
N PHE A 95 -3.73 4.07 3.42
CA PHE A 95 -3.66 3.34 2.15
C PHE A 95 -4.84 3.66 1.25
N GLY A 96 -4.70 3.31 -0.02
CA GLY A 96 -5.74 3.48 -1.03
C GLY A 96 -6.79 2.38 -0.94
N CYS A 97 -8.03 2.80 -0.73
CA CYS A 97 -9.24 2.00 -0.92
C CYS A 97 -9.60 2.08 -2.42
N GLY A 98 -9.11 1.11 -3.20
CA GLY A 98 -9.16 1.11 -4.67
C GLY A 98 -10.51 0.68 -5.22
N GLN A 99 -11.31 1.65 -5.64
CA GLN A 99 -12.66 1.46 -6.16
C GLN A 99 -12.70 1.27 -7.68
N VAL A 100 -11.72 1.85 -8.39
CA VAL A 100 -11.61 1.81 -9.85
C VAL A 100 -10.17 1.53 -10.25
N GLN A 101 -9.99 0.49 -11.07
CA GLN A 101 -8.70 0.05 -11.62
C GLN A 101 -8.78 -0.02 -13.14
N SER A 102 -7.63 0.15 -13.80
CA SER A 102 -7.52 0.06 -15.26
C SER A 102 -6.25 -0.66 -15.71
N GLY A 103 -6.17 -0.99 -17.00
CA GLY A 103 -4.97 -1.56 -17.61
C GLY A 103 -4.67 -2.97 -17.08
N ILE A 104 -3.40 -3.25 -16.83
CA ILE A 104 -2.92 -4.60 -16.48
C ILE A 104 -3.52 -5.14 -15.18
N PHE A 105 -4.00 -4.27 -14.29
CA PHE A 105 -4.63 -4.68 -13.03
C PHE A 105 -5.93 -5.45 -13.26
N LEU A 106 -6.67 -5.13 -14.33
CA LEU A 106 -7.87 -5.88 -14.72
C LEU A 106 -7.59 -7.32 -15.18
N TYR A 107 -6.31 -7.65 -15.40
CA TYR A 107 -5.85 -8.94 -15.90
C TYR A 107 -4.88 -9.65 -14.93
N GLY A 108 -4.89 -9.27 -13.65
CA GLY A 108 -4.14 -9.96 -12.59
C GLY A 108 -2.73 -9.43 -12.33
N GLY A 109 -2.39 -8.22 -12.79
CA GLY A 109 -1.08 -7.61 -12.49
C GLY A 109 -0.86 -7.24 -11.02
N ALA A 110 -1.94 -6.97 -10.27
CA ALA A 110 -1.92 -6.61 -8.85
C ALA A 110 -3.20 -7.16 -8.16
N PRO A 111 -3.30 -8.49 -8.01
CA PRO A 111 -4.52 -9.20 -7.66
C PRO A 111 -5.27 -8.67 -6.43
N ASP A 112 -4.65 -8.70 -5.24
CA ASP A 112 -5.21 -8.09 -4.02
C ASP A 112 -4.67 -6.67 -3.80
N GLY A 113 -4.17 -6.03 -4.85
CA GLY A 113 -3.57 -4.70 -4.79
C GLY A 113 -2.05 -4.70 -4.86
N LEU A 114 -1.47 -3.56 -4.53
CA LEU A 114 -0.07 -3.26 -4.76
C LEU A 114 0.47 -2.47 -3.58
N PHE A 115 1.61 -2.93 -3.05
CA PHE A 115 2.32 -2.39 -1.91
C PHE A 115 3.46 -1.50 -2.40
N GLY A 116 3.19 -0.19 -2.42
CA GLY A 116 4.18 0.82 -2.77
C GLY A 116 5.31 0.90 -1.74
N LEU A 117 6.54 0.80 -2.23
CA LEU A 117 7.79 0.85 -1.46
C LEU A 117 8.68 2.02 -1.89
N GLY A 118 8.13 2.98 -2.64
CA GLY A 118 8.84 4.22 -2.95
C GLY A 118 9.06 5.11 -1.71
N MET A 119 9.94 6.09 -1.84
CA MET A 119 10.39 6.97 -0.74
C MET A 119 9.45 8.16 -0.46
N GLY A 120 8.21 8.12 -0.97
CA GLY A 120 7.22 9.16 -0.69
C GLY A 120 6.62 9.01 0.71
N ASN A 121 6.28 10.14 1.34
CA ASN A 121 5.71 10.19 2.70
C ASN A 121 4.44 9.36 2.94
N ILE A 122 3.73 8.94 1.89
CA ILE A 122 2.55 8.09 1.96
C ILE A 122 2.87 6.59 1.88
N SER A 123 4.13 6.22 1.67
CA SER A 123 4.54 4.82 1.66
C SER A 123 4.50 4.24 3.06
N VAL A 124 4.28 2.93 3.15
CA VAL A 124 4.22 2.24 4.44
C VAL A 124 5.53 2.41 5.23
N PRO A 125 6.74 2.21 4.66
CA PRO A 125 7.99 2.46 5.39
C PRO A 125 8.05 3.87 6.00
N SER A 126 7.70 4.91 5.25
CA SER A 126 7.77 6.29 5.72
C SER A 126 6.71 6.60 6.78
N ILE A 127 5.50 6.03 6.68
CA ILE A 127 4.46 6.15 7.71
C ILE A 127 4.91 5.50 9.02
N LEU A 128 5.46 4.29 8.95
CA LEU A 128 5.96 3.58 10.14
C LEU A 128 7.12 4.33 10.80
N SER A 129 8.02 4.90 9.99
CA SER A 129 9.13 5.72 10.47
C SER A 129 8.65 7.01 11.16
N ALA A 130 7.69 7.72 10.55
CA ALA A 130 7.10 8.92 11.15
C ALA A 130 6.37 8.63 12.48
N ALA A 131 5.85 7.42 12.65
CA ALA A 131 5.27 6.94 13.91
C ALA A 131 6.32 6.49 14.95
N GLY A 132 7.61 6.48 14.60
CA GLY A 132 8.70 6.03 15.47
C GLY A 132 8.76 4.52 15.67
N LEU A 133 8.13 3.74 14.79
CA LEU A 133 8.07 2.27 14.89
C LEU A 133 9.29 1.59 14.27
N THR A 134 9.90 2.22 13.27
CA THR A 134 11.07 1.68 12.55
C THR A 134 11.84 2.82 11.86
N THR A 135 12.95 2.52 11.19
CA THR A 135 13.67 3.52 10.36
C THR A 135 13.03 3.62 8.97
N ASP A 136 13.20 4.76 8.29
CA ASP A 136 12.66 4.96 6.93
C ASP A 136 13.49 4.23 5.87
N SER A 137 13.46 2.90 5.94
CA SER A 137 14.20 2.00 5.06
C SER A 137 13.46 0.67 4.94
N PHE A 138 13.81 -0.12 3.95
CA PHE A 138 13.37 -1.49 3.83
C PHE A 138 14.41 -2.30 3.05
N SER A 139 14.37 -3.62 3.19
CA SER A 139 15.17 -4.53 2.37
C SER A 139 14.30 -5.68 1.86
N MET A 140 14.67 -6.19 0.69
CA MET A 140 14.00 -7.33 0.05
C MET A 140 15.03 -8.39 -0.30
N CYS A 141 14.75 -9.63 0.05
CA CYS A 141 15.56 -10.78 -0.32
C CYS A 141 14.67 -11.81 -1.02
N PHE A 142 15.00 -12.15 -2.28
CA PHE A 142 14.25 -13.13 -3.06
C PHE A 142 15.00 -14.46 -3.06
N GLY A 143 14.39 -15.49 -2.49
CA GLY A 143 14.91 -16.86 -2.53
C GLY A 143 14.72 -17.49 -3.90
N SER A 144 15.64 -18.40 -4.24
CA SER A 144 15.59 -19.17 -5.49
C SER A 144 14.42 -20.16 -5.57
N ASP A 145 13.79 -20.45 -4.43
CA ASP A 145 12.59 -21.28 -4.28
C ASP A 145 11.29 -20.50 -4.54
N GLY A 146 11.38 -19.21 -4.84
CA GLY A 146 10.24 -18.32 -5.05
C GLY A 146 9.68 -17.72 -3.76
N VAL A 147 10.29 -17.99 -2.60
CA VAL A 147 9.93 -17.38 -1.32
C VAL A 147 10.92 -16.27 -1.00
N GLY A 148 10.41 -15.10 -0.60
CA GLY A 148 11.23 -13.96 -0.23
C GLY A 148 10.94 -13.45 1.17
N ARG A 149 11.73 -12.46 1.59
CA ARG A 149 11.51 -11.70 2.83
C ARG A 149 11.53 -10.21 2.49
N LEU A 150 10.54 -9.50 3.03
CA LEU A 150 10.52 -8.05 3.12
C LEU A 150 10.77 -7.68 4.57
N ILE A 151 11.72 -6.80 4.82
CA ILE A 151 12.02 -6.27 6.14
C ILE A 151 11.79 -4.77 6.10
N LEU A 152 10.97 -4.25 7.02
CA LEU A 152 10.73 -2.82 7.19
C LEU A 152 11.66 -2.28 8.29
N GLY A 153 12.42 -1.26 7.95
CA GLY A 153 13.51 -0.71 8.72
C GLY A 153 14.87 -1.33 8.44
N ASP A 154 15.86 -0.82 9.17
CA ASP A 154 17.23 -1.28 9.14
C ASP A 154 17.44 -2.32 10.24
N LYS A 155 17.17 -3.58 9.88
CA LYS A 155 17.42 -4.75 10.74
C LYS A 155 18.51 -5.66 10.19
N GLY A 156 19.27 -5.19 9.20
CA GLY A 156 20.36 -5.96 8.62
C GLY A 156 21.67 -5.79 9.38
N SER A 157 22.73 -6.39 8.83
CA SER A 157 24.08 -6.23 9.37
C SER A 157 24.72 -4.94 8.87
N SER A 158 25.70 -4.42 9.62
CA SER A 158 26.39 -3.16 9.30
C SER A 158 27.17 -3.18 7.98
N ASP A 159 27.34 -4.35 7.37
CA ASP A 159 28.03 -4.60 6.11
C ASP A 159 27.06 -4.86 4.94
N GLN A 160 25.74 -4.70 5.14
CA GLN A 160 24.78 -4.83 4.05
C GLN A 160 25.00 -3.73 2.99
N ASP A 161 24.84 -4.10 1.72
CA ASP A 161 24.86 -3.14 0.62
C ASP A 161 23.55 -2.32 0.64
N GLU A 162 23.68 -1.00 0.50
CA GLU A 162 22.56 -0.07 0.43
C GLU A 162 22.45 0.54 -0.97
N THR A 163 21.23 0.83 -1.40
CA THR A 163 21.02 1.59 -2.63
C THR A 163 21.41 3.06 -2.41
N PRO A 164 22.29 3.65 -3.23
CA PRO A 164 22.62 5.07 -3.11
C PRO A 164 21.41 5.94 -3.44
N PHE A 165 21.23 7.02 -2.67
CA PHE A 165 20.20 8.05 -2.89
C PHE A 165 20.72 9.20 -3.74
#